data_AF-A0A2D0IVW0-F1
#
_entry.id   AF-A0A2D0IVW0-F1
#
_cell.length_a   1.000
_cell.length_b   1.000
_cell.length_c   1.000
_cell.angle_alpha   90.00
_cell.angle_beta   90.00
_cell.angle_gamma   90.00
#
_symmetry.space_group_name_H-M   'P 1'
#
loop_
_entity.id
_entity.type
_entity.pdbx_description
1 polymer ?
#
loop_
_entity_poly.entity_id
_entity_poly.type
_entity_poly.pdbx_seq_one_letter_code
_entity_poly.pdbx_strand_id
1 'polypeptide(L)'
;MNISPINVSENETLPELTDVMLIVPYTTSTPDYEWDMSSIIKDAIIGGVGFIPGAGSAMSFLLGLFWPQQKDNTWEQILQKVEQMIENAVLQTIKGILNGDIQEIKGKMEHVQYMLETSPGSQESHDAYMFLARYLVSIDEKFKSFDNKTNYQILPMYTNTVMLQIPYWKMGIEKKNDIGLTDIEVNELKQLIDKLVDKAKSYIHTMYTNEYNDAINTSTASSVTNNLLSVRGYCLLHGLECIELIEHLQNNSLESGFYPKTISYSTVFDRQTNKMRIQALTEDDQMQEPFKPSLINGKYNKIQSLLGYVQRIGNAPRVGGIKITFANGSSYTLGTVTSETSSIELNDSVIERLEVWGNGAVDEALFTLSDGRQLRVGERYATKYRKYAVDGHYIAGLYLASDEPSLAGQAAGIAVSYHMLDDKK
;
A
#
# COMPACT_ATOMS: atom_id res chain seq x y z
N MET A 1 85.78 7.49 -3.26
CA MET A 1 84.42 8.07 -3.09
C MET A 1 83.55 7.39 -4.12
N ASN A 2 82.75 6.43 -3.67
CA ASN A 2 81.91 5.57 -4.50
C ASN A 2 80.55 5.46 -3.83
N ILE A 3 79.50 5.48 -4.64
CA ILE A 3 78.09 5.60 -4.29
C ILE A 3 77.55 4.23 -3.88
N SER A 4 76.78 4.20 -2.79
CA SER A 4 75.67 3.23 -2.58
C SER A 4 74.57 3.93 -1.76
N PRO A 5 73.28 3.81 -2.14
CA PRO A 5 72.17 4.36 -1.38
C PRO A 5 71.78 3.44 -0.22
N ILE A 6 71.45 4.04 0.92
CA ILE A 6 70.89 3.34 2.09
C ILE A 6 69.37 3.38 1.98
N ASN A 7 68.79 2.19 2.02
CA ASN A 7 67.37 1.91 2.10
C ASN A 7 66.93 2.10 3.56
N VAL A 8 65.92 2.94 3.82
CA VAL A 8 65.21 2.96 5.12
C VAL A 8 63.72 2.90 4.79
N SER A 9 63.06 1.87 5.31
CA SER A 9 61.65 1.61 5.10
C SER A 9 60.81 2.57 5.92
N GLU A 10 59.95 3.34 5.27
CA GLU A 10 58.85 4.05 5.92
C GLU A 10 57.69 3.07 6.09
N ASN A 11 57.49 2.61 7.31
CA ASN A 11 56.32 1.85 7.73
C ASN A 11 55.76 2.53 8.99
N GLU A 12 55.08 3.66 8.80
CA GLU A 12 54.09 4.17 9.76
C GLU A 12 52.83 4.53 8.97
N THR A 13 51.97 3.53 8.81
CA THR A 13 50.59 3.71 8.35
C THR A 13 49.81 4.49 9.41
N LEU A 14 49.69 5.80 9.20
CA LEU A 14 48.57 6.58 9.73
C LEU A 14 47.29 6.11 9.03
N PRO A 15 46.18 5.86 9.76
CA PRO A 15 44.94 5.43 9.14
C PRO A 15 44.40 6.56 8.26
N GLU A 16 44.30 6.30 6.96
CA GLU A 16 43.58 7.17 6.04
C GLU A 16 42.12 7.27 6.50
N LEU A 17 41.75 8.47 6.96
CA LEU A 17 40.38 8.94 6.98
C LEU A 17 39.85 8.98 5.54
N THR A 18 39.35 7.86 5.06
CA THR A 18 38.45 7.79 3.91
C THR A 18 37.10 7.30 4.40
N ASP A 19 36.46 8.11 5.23
CA ASP A 19 35.01 8.07 5.37
C ASP A 19 34.39 8.74 4.15
N VAL A 20 34.62 8.14 2.98
CA VAL A 20 33.72 8.33 1.86
C VAL A 20 32.51 7.52 2.26
N MET A 21 31.56 8.18 2.93
CA MET A 21 30.19 7.69 3.02
C MET A 21 29.80 7.31 1.59
N LEU A 22 29.80 6.01 1.32
CA LEU A 22 29.19 5.46 0.14
C LEU A 22 27.72 5.86 0.27
N ILE A 23 27.36 6.94 -0.42
CA ILE A 23 25.98 7.30 -0.71
C ILE A 23 25.45 6.10 -1.48
N VAL A 24 24.80 5.18 -0.75
CA VAL A 24 24.07 4.08 -1.35
C VAL A 24 22.97 4.77 -2.14
N PRO A 25 22.96 4.69 -3.49
CA PRO A 25 21.87 5.27 -4.26
C PRO A 25 20.58 4.64 -3.74
N TYR A 26 19.55 5.44 -3.45
CA TYR A 26 18.25 4.97 -2.99
C TYR A 26 17.66 4.03 -4.06
N THR A 27 17.99 2.75 -3.97
CA THR A 27 17.40 1.65 -4.71
C THR A 27 16.22 1.18 -3.87
N THR A 28 15.11 1.94 -3.95
CA THR A 28 13.79 1.68 -3.35
C THR A 28 13.78 0.68 -2.18
N SER A 29 13.61 1.16 -0.93
CA SER A 29 13.53 0.28 0.25
C SER A 29 12.42 -0.77 0.18
N THR A 30 11.44 -0.61 -0.74
CA THR A 30 10.30 -1.52 -0.99
C THR A 30 9.95 -1.58 -2.50
N PRO A 31 10.76 -2.24 -3.37
CA PRO A 31 10.60 -2.19 -4.83
C PRO A 31 9.29 -2.80 -5.37
N ASP A 32 8.75 -3.79 -4.65
CA ASP A 32 7.58 -4.59 -5.04
C ASP A 32 6.51 -4.51 -3.94
N TYR A 33 6.01 -3.30 -3.66
CA TYR A 33 5.05 -3.07 -2.57
C TYR A 33 3.58 -3.33 -2.92
N GLU A 34 3.31 -3.75 -4.16
CA GLU A 34 1.98 -3.95 -4.72
C GLU A 34 1.34 -5.23 -4.14
N TRP A 35 1.17 -5.23 -2.83
CA TRP A 35 0.56 -6.26 -2.01
C TRP A 35 -0.15 -5.56 -0.86
N ASP A 36 -1.28 -6.10 -0.39
CA ASP A 36 -1.98 -5.57 0.77
C ASP A 36 -2.57 -6.72 1.59
N MET A 37 -1.77 -7.17 2.56
CA MET A 37 -2.17 -8.24 3.47
C MET A 37 -3.27 -7.80 4.46
N SER A 38 -3.52 -6.49 4.55
CA SER A 38 -4.59 -5.91 5.37
C SER A 38 -5.85 -5.59 4.56
N SER A 39 -5.88 -5.87 3.25
CA SER A 39 -7.01 -5.57 2.36
C SER A 39 -8.35 -6.09 2.89
N ILE A 40 -8.40 -7.29 3.45
CA ILE A 40 -9.64 -7.85 4.03
C ILE A 40 -10.12 -7.08 5.27
N ILE A 41 -9.19 -6.54 6.07
CA ILE A 41 -9.51 -5.73 7.26
C ILE A 41 -10.06 -4.38 6.82
N LYS A 42 -9.39 -3.75 5.85
CA LYS A 42 -9.82 -2.48 5.26
C LYS A 42 -11.19 -2.62 4.59
N ASP A 43 -11.40 -3.67 3.80
CA ASP A 43 -12.68 -3.99 3.14
C ASP A 43 -13.80 -4.12 4.19
N ALA A 44 -13.54 -4.82 5.29
CA ALA A 44 -14.51 -4.98 6.37
C ALA A 44 -14.89 -3.63 7.02
N ILE A 45 -13.91 -2.77 7.29
CA ILE A 45 -14.17 -1.43 7.85
C ILE A 45 -14.93 -0.54 6.85
N ILE A 46 -14.60 -0.60 5.55
CA ILE A 46 -15.26 0.15 4.47
C ILE A 46 -16.73 -0.26 4.31
N GLY A 47 -17.00 -1.56 4.34
CA GLY A 47 -18.37 -2.09 4.27
C GLY A 47 -19.19 -1.87 5.55
N GLY A 48 -18.54 -1.44 6.63
CA GLY A 48 -19.06 -1.48 7.99
C GLY A 48 -18.93 -2.89 8.57
N VAL A 49 -18.54 -3.02 9.83
CA VAL A 49 -18.43 -4.32 10.55
C VAL A 49 -19.56 -4.53 11.56
N GLY A 50 -20.42 -3.52 11.76
CA GLY A 50 -21.41 -3.52 12.82
C GLY A 50 -22.67 -4.37 12.56
N PHE A 51 -22.89 -4.89 11.35
CA PHE A 51 -24.05 -5.73 11.04
C PHE A 51 -24.08 -7.08 11.78
N ILE A 52 -23.03 -7.42 12.52
CA ILE A 52 -22.89 -8.67 13.26
C ILE A 52 -23.64 -8.56 14.61
N PRO A 53 -24.72 -9.35 14.83
CA PRO A 53 -25.49 -9.29 16.07
C PRO A 53 -24.66 -9.76 17.27
N GLY A 54 -24.77 -9.05 18.39
CA GLY A 54 -24.10 -9.38 19.65
C GLY A 54 -22.59 -9.11 19.68
N ALA A 55 -22.02 -9.02 20.89
CA ALA A 55 -20.59 -8.71 21.08
C ALA A 55 -19.67 -9.92 20.81
N GLY A 56 -20.09 -11.14 21.16
CA GLY A 56 -19.30 -12.36 20.92
C GLY A 56 -19.05 -12.62 19.44
N SER A 57 -20.10 -12.60 18.62
CA SER A 57 -19.96 -12.80 17.17
C SER A 57 -19.15 -11.70 16.50
N ALA A 58 -19.29 -10.44 16.95
CA ALA A 58 -18.46 -9.34 16.45
C ALA A 58 -16.97 -9.53 16.80
N MET A 59 -16.66 -10.02 18.01
CA MET A 59 -15.29 -10.36 18.40
C MET A 59 -14.72 -11.53 17.57
N SER A 60 -15.53 -12.57 17.33
CA SER A 60 -15.16 -13.72 16.51
C SER A 60 -14.82 -13.29 15.08
N PHE A 61 -15.63 -12.39 14.50
CA PHE A 61 -15.36 -11.83 13.17
C PHE A 61 -14.07 -11.02 13.15
N LEU A 62 -13.86 -10.12 14.12
CA LEU A 62 -12.63 -9.34 14.23
C LEU A 62 -11.41 -10.27 14.34
N LEU A 63 -11.46 -11.29 15.19
CA LEU A 63 -10.41 -12.29 15.32
C LEU A 63 -10.13 -12.98 13.97
N GLY A 64 -11.17 -13.37 13.24
CA GLY A 64 -11.06 -14.04 11.94
C GLY A 64 -10.43 -13.18 10.83
N LEU A 65 -10.55 -11.85 10.90
CA LEU A 65 -9.89 -10.93 9.96
C LEU A 65 -8.36 -10.93 10.14
N PHE A 66 -7.90 -10.94 11.39
CA PHE A 66 -6.48 -10.84 11.73
C PHE A 66 -5.76 -12.20 11.78
N TRP A 67 -6.47 -13.25 12.19
CA TRP A 67 -6.01 -14.65 12.29
C TRP A 67 -6.90 -15.60 11.48
N PRO A 68 -6.82 -15.57 10.14
CA PRO A 68 -7.60 -16.45 9.27
C PRO A 68 -7.27 -17.95 9.49
N GLN A 69 -8.29 -18.81 9.52
CA GLN A 69 -8.20 -20.25 9.89
C GLN A 69 -7.31 -21.14 8.99
N GLN A 70 -6.79 -20.64 7.87
CA GLN A 70 -6.01 -21.43 6.90
C GLN A 70 -4.81 -20.66 6.32
N LYS A 71 -4.47 -19.53 6.91
CA LYS A 71 -3.33 -18.72 6.49
C LYS A 71 -2.59 -18.24 7.74
N ASP A 72 -1.34 -17.83 7.55
CA ASP A 72 -0.61 -17.12 8.60
C ASP A 72 -1.36 -15.85 9.00
N ASN A 73 -1.09 -15.34 10.20
CA ASN A 73 -1.74 -14.10 10.61
C ASN A 73 -1.27 -12.93 9.74
N THR A 74 -2.05 -11.85 9.72
CA THR A 74 -1.78 -10.72 8.81
C THR A 74 -0.41 -10.08 9.03
N TRP A 75 0.12 -10.03 10.26
CA TRP A 75 1.49 -9.55 10.52
C TRP A 75 2.57 -10.50 9.99
N GLU A 76 2.40 -11.81 10.13
CA GLU A 76 3.31 -12.80 9.57
C GLU A 76 3.33 -12.74 8.04
N GLN A 77 2.17 -12.59 7.40
CA GLN A 77 2.05 -12.39 5.96
C GLN A 77 2.77 -11.12 5.51
N ILE A 78 2.68 -10.02 6.27
CA ILE A 78 3.45 -8.78 6.02
C ILE A 78 4.95 -9.06 6.16
N LEU A 79 5.38 -9.76 7.22
CA LEU A 79 6.79 -10.06 7.45
C LEU A 79 7.40 -10.82 6.27
N GLN A 80 6.69 -11.80 5.72
CA GLN A 80 7.14 -12.57 4.55
C GLN A 80 7.44 -11.69 3.32
N LYS A 81 6.81 -10.51 3.22
CA LYS A 81 7.07 -9.56 2.11
C LYS A 81 8.32 -8.71 2.32
N VAL A 82 8.74 -8.51 3.56
CA VAL A 82 9.78 -7.52 3.90
C VAL A 82 10.99 -8.12 4.61
N GLU A 83 10.94 -9.38 5.07
CA GLU A 83 12.00 -9.98 5.90
C GLU A 83 13.37 -10.00 5.22
N GLN A 84 13.43 -10.12 3.89
CA GLN A 84 14.69 -10.10 3.14
C GLN A 84 15.35 -8.70 3.11
N MET A 85 14.61 -7.66 3.48
CA MET A 85 15.06 -6.27 3.46
C MET A 85 15.47 -5.76 4.84
N ILE A 86 15.26 -6.58 5.88
CA ILE A 86 15.46 -6.25 7.30
C ILE A 86 16.73 -6.96 7.80
N GLU A 87 17.54 -6.25 8.59
CA GLU A 87 18.73 -6.83 9.21
C GLU A 87 18.36 -7.99 10.15
N ASN A 88 19.15 -9.07 10.15
CA ASN A 88 18.81 -10.29 10.90
C ASN A 88 18.56 -10.05 12.40
N ALA A 89 19.34 -9.18 13.06
CA ALA A 89 19.12 -8.87 14.48
C ALA A 89 17.73 -8.25 14.72
N VAL A 90 17.36 -7.27 13.90
CA VAL A 90 16.04 -6.62 13.92
C VAL A 90 14.92 -7.59 13.56
N LEU A 91 15.17 -8.45 12.56
CA LEU A 91 14.24 -9.50 12.15
C LEU A 91 13.91 -10.47 13.30
N GLN A 92 14.92 -10.87 14.10
CA GLN A 92 14.67 -11.71 15.27
C GLN A 92 13.84 -10.98 16.34
N THR A 93 14.06 -9.68 16.54
CA THR A 93 13.22 -8.88 17.45
C THR A 93 11.77 -8.83 16.96
N ILE A 94 11.53 -8.60 15.66
CA ILE A 94 10.18 -8.61 15.08
C ILE A 94 9.55 -9.99 15.25
N LYS A 95 10.25 -11.07 14.93
CA LYS A 95 9.77 -12.45 15.15
C LYS A 95 9.45 -12.72 16.63
N GLY A 96 10.20 -12.13 17.56
CA GLY A 96 9.91 -12.15 19.00
C GLY A 96 8.61 -11.44 19.35
N ILE A 97 8.33 -10.27 18.78
CA ILE A 97 7.06 -9.54 18.97
C ILE A 97 5.89 -10.38 18.42
N LEU A 98 6.06 -10.99 17.23
CA LEU A 98 5.01 -11.82 16.63
C LEU A 98 4.72 -13.08 17.44
N ASN A 99 5.74 -13.78 17.92
CA ASN A 99 5.58 -15.02 18.69
C ASN A 99 5.18 -14.79 20.14
N GLY A 100 5.47 -13.61 20.69
CA GLY A 100 5.14 -13.22 22.06
C GLY A 100 3.85 -12.41 22.11
N ASP A 101 3.97 -11.11 21.83
CA ASP A 101 2.89 -10.15 22.05
C ASP A 101 1.67 -10.42 21.14
N ILE A 102 1.88 -10.67 19.86
CA ILE A 102 0.76 -10.89 18.92
C ILE A 102 0.02 -12.20 19.24
N GLN A 103 0.73 -13.27 19.61
CA GLN A 103 0.08 -14.50 20.07
C GLN A 103 -0.64 -14.33 21.41
N GLU A 104 -0.09 -13.52 22.33
CA GLU A 104 -0.77 -13.22 23.59
C GLU A 104 -2.07 -12.45 23.34
N ILE A 105 -2.07 -11.47 22.43
CA ILE A 105 -3.27 -10.73 22.01
C ILE A 105 -4.32 -11.69 21.45
N LYS A 106 -3.91 -12.61 20.57
CA LYS A 106 -4.80 -13.63 20.02
C LYS A 106 -5.50 -14.44 21.13
N GLY A 107 -4.72 -14.98 22.07
CA GLY A 107 -5.27 -15.77 23.18
C GLY A 107 -6.20 -14.96 24.09
N LYS A 108 -5.90 -13.69 24.33
CA LYS A 108 -6.81 -12.79 25.06
C LYS A 108 -8.08 -12.48 24.28
N MET A 109 -8.01 -12.31 22.96
CA MET A 109 -9.19 -12.10 22.10
C MET A 109 -10.09 -13.34 22.06
N GLU A 110 -9.51 -14.53 21.94
CA GLU A 110 -10.25 -15.81 22.03
C GLU A 110 -10.94 -15.95 23.39
N HIS A 111 -10.27 -15.57 24.48
CA HIS A 111 -10.88 -15.55 25.81
C HIS A 111 -12.04 -14.55 25.90
N VAL A 112 -11.86 -13.32 25.40
CA VAL A 112 -12.92 -12.30 25.36
C VAL A 112 -14.11 -12.79 24.54
N GLN A 113 -13.88 -13.37 23.36
CA GLN A 113 -14.92 -13.97 22.53
C GLN A 113 -15.72 -15.00 23.33
N TYR A 114 -15.04 -15.96 23.96
CA TYR A 114 -15.67 -17.01 24.76
C TYR A 114 -16.53 -16.43 25.90
N MET A 115 -16.03 -15.42 26.62
CA MET A 115 -16.79 -14.81 27.72
C MET A 115 -18.02 -14.06 27.23
N LEU A 116 -17.91 -13.33 26.10
CA LEU A 116 -19.04 -12.60 25.51
C LEU A 116 -20.11 -13.54 24.92
N GLU A 117 -19.74 -14.75 24.48
CA GLU A 117 -20.69 -15.75 24.00
C GLU A 117 -21.38 -16.52 25.13
N THR A 118 -20.65 -16.84 26.20
CA THR A 118 -21.15 -17.71 27.27
C THR A 118 -21.77 -16.96 28.44
N SER A 119 -21.32 -15.73 28.71
CA SER A 119 -21.74 -14.92 29.86
C SER A 119 -21.90 -13.43 29.49
N PRO A 120 -22.72 -13.07 28.47
CA PRO A 120 -22.86 -11.69 28.03
C PRO A 120 -23.37 -10.78 29.16
N GLY A 121 -22.75 -9.60 29.28
CA GLY A 121 -23.07 -8.59 30.29
C GLY A 121 -22.66 -8.95 31.72
N SER A 122 -21.97 -10.07 31.93
CA SER A 122 -21.48 -10.47 33.26
C SER A 122 -20.19 -9.72 33.64
N GLN A 123 -19.86 -9.72 34.94
CA GLN A 123 -18.62 -9.14 35.44
C GLN A 123 -17.39 -9.77 34.79
N GLU A 124 -17.43 -11.08 34.53
CA GLU A 124 -16.33 -11.81 33.89
C GLU A 124 -16.15 -11.40 32.42
N SER A 125 -17.24 -11.16 31.68
CA SER A 125 -17.16 -10.65 30.30
C SER A 125 -16.63 -9.22 30.25
N HIS A 126 -17.07 -8.38 31.19
CA HIS A 126 -16.57 -7.04 31.41
C HIS A 126 -15.05 -7.05 31.70
N ASP A 127 -14.62 -7.84 32.68
CA ASP A 127 -13.23 -7.88 33.14
C ASP A 127 -12.29 -8.39 32.04
N ALA A 128 -12.70 -9.45 31.33
CA ALA A 128 -11.94 -9.98 30.19
C ALA A 128 -11.78 -8.91 29.10
N TYR A 129 -12.86 -8.20 28.78
CA TYR A 129 -12.84 -7.17 27.76
C TYR A 129 -11.94 -5.99 28.15
N MET A 130 -12.13 -5.41 29.35
CA MET A 130 -11.35 -4.25 29.79
C MET A 130 -9.87 -4.60 30.03
N PHE A 131 -9.57 -5.83 30.44
CA PHE A 131 -8.20 -6.31 30.54
C PHE A 131 -7.48 -6.29 29.19
N LEU A 132 -8.10 -6.82 28.13
CA LEU A 132 -7.52 -6.76 26.79
C LEU A 132 -7.51 -5.32 26.25
N ALA A 133 -8.58 -4.54 26.44
CA ALA A 133 -8.65 -3.15 26.00
C ALA A 133 -7.45 -2.33 26.50
N ARG A 134 -7.07 -2.52 27.77
CA ARG A 134 -5.91 -1.85 28.40
C ARG A 134 -4.58 -2.47 28.00
N TYR A 135 -4.53 -3.79 27.79
CA TYR A 135 -3.32 -4.46 27.26
C TYR A 135 -2.95 -3.96 25.86
N LEU A 136 -3.95 -3.64 25.03
CA LEU A 136 -3.74 -3.08 23.69
C LEU A 136 -3.16 -1.66 23.70
N VAL A 137 -3.10 -0.97 24.84
CA VAL A 137 -2.58 0.41 24.90
C VAL A 137 -1.08 0.42 24.56
N SER A 138 -0.71 1.21 23.56
CA SER A 138 0.68 1.39 23.09
C SER A 138 1.34 0.14 22.47
N ILE A 139 0.57 -0.90 22.13
CA ILE A 139 1.13 -2.07 21.44
C ILE A 139 1.65 -1.71 20.04
N ASP A 140 1.04 -0.72 19.38
CA ASP A 140 1.49 -0.15 18.11
C ASP A 140 2.92 0.40 18.17
N GLU A 141 3.35 0.90 19.33
CA GLU A 141 4.69 1.47 19.52
C GLU A 141 5.80 0.43 19.26
N LYS A 142 5.51 -0.87 19.42
CA LYS A 142 6.45 -1.96 19.12
C LYS A 142 6.84 -2.04 17.64
N PHE A 143 6.01 -1.54 16.73
CA PHE A 143 6.26 -1.53 15.28
C PHE A 143 6.75 -0.17 14.76
N LYS A 144 7.20 0.74 15.64
CA LYS A 144 7.84 2.00 15.26
C LYS A 144 9.07 2.37 16.11
N SER A 145 9.62 1.39 16.82
CA SER A 145 10.76 1.56 17.74
C SER A 145 12.11 1.13 17.12
N PHE A 146 12.18 0.97 15.80
CA PHE A 146 13.40 0.59 15.07
C PHE A 146 14.04 1.82 14.40
N ASP A 147 15.06 1.60 13.57
CA ASP A 147 15.58 2.64 12.69
C ASP A 147 14.55 3.06 11.64
N ASN A 148 14.74 4.25 11.05
CA ASN A 148 13.78 4.83 10.10
C ASN A 148 13.49 3.92 8.90
N LYS A 149 14.51 3.24 8.38
CA LYS A 149 14.36 2.37 7.20
C LYS A 149 13.53 1.14 7.55
N THR A 150 13.83 0.48 8.67
CA THR A 150 13.02 -0.65 9.13
C THR A 150 11.59 -0.20 9.42
N ASN A 151 11.40 0.90 10.15
CA ASN A 151 10.08 1.44 10.48
C ASN A 151 9.25 1.73 9.22
N TYR A 152 9.88 2.26 8.17
CA TYR A 152 9.25 2.40 6.87
C TYR A 152 8.85 1.05 6.29
N GLN A 153 9.76 0.08 6.21
CA GLN A 153 9.49 -1.26 5.67
C GLN A 153 8.39 -2.04 6.43
N ILE A 154 8.20 -1.77 7.72
CA ILE A 154 7.17 -2.42 8.54
C ILE A 154 5.98 -1.52 8.86
N LEU A 155 5.84 -0.37 8.18
CA LEU A 155 4.66 0.49 8.30
C LEU A 155 3.32 -0.30 8.22
N PRO A 156 3.15 -1.30 7.33
CA PRO A 156 1.93 -2.11 7.32
C PRO A 156 1.71 -2.87 8.64
N MET A 157 2.75 -3.32 9.36
CA MET A 157 2.57 -3.96 10.67
C MET A 157 2.07 -2.96 11.72
N TYR A 158 2.61 -1.74 11.68
CA TYR A 158 2.14 -0.65 12.52
C TYR A 158 0.66 -0.36 12.25
N THR A 159 0.29 -0.13 10.98
CA THR A 159 -1.10 0.21 10.63
C THR A 159 -2.07 -0.93 10.85
N ASN A 160 -1.66 -2.19 10.63
CA ASN A 160 -2.45 -3.37 10.95
C ASN A 160 -2.75 -3.46 12.46
N THR A 161 -1.79 -3.06 13.30
CA THR A 161 -1.98 -2.98 14.76
C THR A 161 -2.98 -1.90 15.15
N VAL A 162 -2.88 -0.71 14.55
CA VAL A 162 -3.84 0.37 14.76
C VAL A 162 -5.26 -0.04 14.31
N MET A 163 -5.37 -0.71 13.17
CA MET A 163 -6.61 -1.26 12.65
C MET A 163 -7.15 -2.43 13.47
N LEU A 164 -6.40 -2.99 14.41
CA LEU A 164 -6.92 -3.92 15.42
C LEU A 164 -7.45 -3.14 16.64
N GLN A 165 -6.63 -2.22 17.17
CA GLN A 165 -6.91 -1.49 18.41
C GLN A 165 -8.21 -0.68 18.31
N ILE A 166 -8.38 0.09 17.23
CA ILE A 166 -9.49 1.03 17.10
C ILE A 166 -10.83 0.33 16.94
N PRO A 167 -11.02 -0.64 16.03
CA PRO A 167 -12.27 -1.41 15.96
C PRO A 167 -12.56 -2.16 17.26
N TYR A 168 -11.54 -2.71 17.93
CA TYR A 168 -11.72 -3.37 19.23
C TYR A 168 -12.34 -2.39 20.22
N TRP A 169 -11.69 -1.24 20.50
CA TRP A 169 -12.22 -0.24 21.43
C TRP A 169 -13.57 0.33 21.01
N LYS A 170 -13.79 0.55 19.71
CA LYS A 170 -15.05 1.05 19.17
C LYS A 170 -16.21 0.08 19.43
N MET A 171 -15.95 -1.22 19.33
CA MET A 171 -16.94 -2.25 19.65
C MET A 171 -17.37 -2.16 21.12
N GLY A 172 -16.44 -1.88 22.04
CA GLY A 172 -16.75 -1.62 23.46
C GLY A 172 -17.70 -0.44 23.66
N ILE A 173 -17.52 0.63 22.90
CA ILE A 173 -18.39 1.81 22.95
C ILE A 173 -19.81 1.47 22.46
N GLU A 174 -19.91 0.80 21.31
CA GLU A 174 -21.21 0.54 20.66
C GLU A 174 -21.99 -0.61 21.30
N LYS A 175 -21.28 -1.61 21.83
CA LYS A 175 -21.87 -2.80 22.47
C LYS A 175 -21.70 -2.79 23.98
N LYS A 176 -21.63 -1.59 24.59
CA LYS A 176 -21.36 -1.42 26.03
C LYS A 176 -22.28 -2.27 26.93
N ASN A 177 -23.55 -2.42 26.56
CA ASN A 177 -24.53 -3.15 27.37
C ASN A 177 -24.31 -4.67 27.28
N ASP A 178 -23.94 -5.18 26.10
CA ASP A 178 -23.66 -6.61 25.88
C ASP A 178 -22.36 -7.05 26.59
N ILE A 179 -21.45 -6.10 26.81
CA ILE A 179 -20.17 -6.32 27.48
C ILE A 179 -20.27 -6.02 28.99
N GLY A 180 -21.22 -5.17 29.41
CA GLY A 180 -21.38 -4.74 30.80
C GLY A 180 -20.53 -3.52 31.18
N LEU A 181 -20.11 -2.69 30.22
CA LEU A 181 -19.24 -1.53 30.48
C LEU A 181 -19.98 -0.34 31.09
N THR A 182 -19.29 0.37 31.97
CA THR A 182 -19.77 1.64 32.54
C THR A 182 -19.55 2.82 31.60
N ASP A 183 -20.24 3.94 31.84
CA ASP A 183 -20.03 5.16 31.05
C ASP A 183 -18.62 5.75 31.23
N ILE A 184 -17.98 5.50 32.38
CA ILE A 184 -16.59 5.92 32.62
C ILE A 184 -15.65 5.17 31.68
N GLU A 185 -15.83 3.85 31.56
CA GLU A 185 -15.00 3.01 30.68
C GLU A 185 -15.29 3.28 29.21
N VAL A 186 -16.54 3.54 28.85
CA VAL A 186 -16.85 4.01 27.49
C VAL A 186 -16.12 5.31 27.17
N ASN A 187 -16.01 6.23 28.12
CA ASN A 187 -15.23 7.46 27.93
C ASN A 187 -13.72 7.20 27.89
N GLU A 188 -13.20 6.24 28.67
CA GLU A 188 -11.81 5.76 28.56
C GLU A 188 -11.51 5.26 27.13
N LEU A 189 -12.37 4.39 26.58
CA LEU A 189 -12.22 3.86 25.23
C LEU A 189 -12.24 4.95 24.15
N LYS A 190 -13.13 5.97 24.28
CA LYS A 190 -13.15 7.13 23.36
C LYS A 190 -11.82 7.89 23.40
N GLN A 191 -11.29 8.17 24.59
CA GLN A 191 -10.01 8.85 24.74
C GLN A 191 -8.84 8.04 24.17
N LEU A 192 -8.88 6.71 24.29
CA LEU A 192 -7.88 5.83 23.67
C LEU A 192 -7.93 5.92 22.13
N ILE A 193 -9.13 5.89 21.54
CA ILE A 193 -9.31 6.06 20.09
C ILE A 193 -8.79 7.43 19.65
N ASP A 194 -9.24 8.52 20.29
CA ASP A 194 -8.85 9.88 19.92
C ASP A 194 -7.33 10.07 19.94
N LYS A 195 -6.68 9.62 21.02
CA LYS A 195 -5.23 9.70 21.17
C LYS A 195 -4.49 8.87 20.13
N LEU A 196 -4.97 7.66 19.82
CA LEU A 196 -4.32 6.77 18.87
C LEU A 196 -4.46 7.30 17.43
N VAL A 197 -5.63 7.82 17.05
CA VAL A 197 -5.86 8.45 15.74
C VAL A 197 -4.89 9.61 15.54
N ASP A 198 -4.81 10.54 16.49
CA ASP A 198 -3.90 11.70 16.39
C ASP A 198 -2.43 11.27 16.28
N LYS A 199 -2.01 10.28 17.09
CA LYS A 199 -0.66 9.72 17.04
C LYS A 199 -0.35 9.05 15.70
N ALA A 200 -1.26 8.21 15.21
CA ALA A 200 -1.09 7.48 13.97
C ALA A 200 -1.00 8.44 12.77
N LYS A 201 -1.88 9.44 12.72
CA LYS A 201 -1.83 10.50 11.70
C LYS A 201 -0.49 11.21 11.70
N SER A 202 -0.04 11.68 12.87
CA SER A 202 1.24 12.38 12.99
C SER A 202 2.42 11.53 12.54
N TYR A 203 2.47 10.26 12.98
CA TYR A 203 3.53 9.34 12.63
C TYR A 203 3.57 9.01 11.13
N ILE A 204 2.43 8.64 10.55
CA ILE A 204 2.33 8.26 9.13
C ILE A 204 2.65 9.45 8.22
N HIS A 205 2.11 10.65 8.51
CA HIS A 205 2.44 11.85 7.73
C HIS A 205 3.91 12.24 7.84
N THR A 206 4.50 12.13 9.04
CA THR A 206 5.93 12.40 9.24
C THR A 206 6.78 11.42 8.44
N MET A 207 6.47 10.13 8.48
CA MET A 207 7.15 9.11 7.70
C MET A 207 7.05 9.40 6.19
N TYR A 208 5.84 9.63 5.68
CA TYR A 208 5.63 9.97 4.28
C TYR A 208 6.45 11.19 3.85
N THR A 209 6.42 12.26 4.65
CA THR A 209 7.15 13.50 4.36
C THR A 209 8.66 13.27 4.34
N ASN A 210 9.19 12.51 5.30
CA ASN A 210 10.61 12.22 5.39
C ASN A 210 11.09 11.38 4.20
N GLU A 211 10.39 10.30 3.88
CA GLU A 211 10.76 9.41 2.76
C GLU A 211 10.58 10.10 1.41
N TYR A 212 9.56 10.96 1.26
CA TYR A 212 9.37 11.75 0.04
C TYR A 212 10.51 12.75 -0.16
N ASN A 213 10.87 13.49 0.90
CA ASN A 213 11.99 14.43 0.86
C ASN A 213 13.33 13.72 0.61
N ASP A 214 13.55 12.57 1.23
CA ASP A 214 14.75 11.78 0.99
C ASP A 214 14.82 11.29 -0.46
N ALA A 215 13.71 10.77 -1.00
CA ALA A 215 13.60 10.38 -2.40
C ALA A 215 13.86 11.56 -3.35
N ILE A 216 13.39 12.77 -3.07
CA ILE A 216 13.70 13.98 -3.84
C ILE A 216 15.20 14.31 -3.77
N ASN A 217 15.77 14.34 -2.57
CA ASN A 217 17.11 14.86 -2.31
C ASN A 217 18.24 13.92 -2.75
N THR A 218 17.98 12.61 -2.75
CA THR A 218 19.01 11.60 -3.05
C THR A 218 18.89 11.01 -4.46
N SER A 219 17.78 11.27 -5.16
CA SER A 219 17.57 10.71 -6.50
C SER A 219 18.33 11.45 -7.59
N THR A 220 18.69 10.68 -8.61
CA THR A 220 19.14 11.20 -9.90
C THR A 220 17.95 11.44 -10.83
N ALA A 221 18.16 12.17 -11.93
CA ALA A 221 17.13 12.37 -12.96
C ALA A 221 16.57 11.04 -13.54
N SER A 222 17.35 9.96 -13.51
CA SER A 222 16.95 8.63 -13.99
C SER A 222 16.24 7.76 -12.95
N SER A 223 16.33 8.08 -11.65
CA SER A 223 15.73 7.27 -10.57
C SER A 223 14.57 7.97 -9.86
N VAL A 224 14.50 9.30 -9.93
CA VAL A 224 13.53 10.11 -9.17
C VAL A 224 12.08 9.70 -9.43
N THR A 225 11.72 9.35 -10.67
CA THR A 225 10.33 9.00 -11.01
C THR A 225 9.88 7.77 -10.23
N ASN A 226 10.64 6.67 -10.28
CA ASN A 226 10.26 5.45 -9.59
C ASN A 226 10.49 5.53 -8.08
N ASN A 227 11.47 6.32 -7.60
CA ASN A 227 11.65 6.52 -6.17
C ASN A 227 10.46 7.27 -5.55
N LEU A 228 9.99 8.36 -6.16
CA LEU A 228 8.82 9.09 -5.68
C LEU A 228 7.53 8.28 -5.79
N LEU A 229 7.31 7.60 -6.93
CA LEU A 229 6.13 6.75 -7.09
C LEU A 229 6.15 5.55 -6.13
N SER A 230 7.32 5.03 -5.78
CA SER A 230 7.46 3.97 -4.78
C SER A 230 7.10 4.46 -3.39
N VAL A 231 7.63 5.61 -2.95
CA VAL A 231 7.26 6.21 -1.65
C VAL A 231 5.77 6.51 -1.59
N ARG A 232 5.23 7.13 -2.64
CA ARG A 232 3.79 7.42 -2.74
C ARG A 232 2.98 6.15 -2.68
N GLY A 233 3.22 5.21 -3.58
CA GLY A 233 2.46 3.96 -3.61
C GLY A 233 2.51 3.23 -2.28
N TYR A 234 3.68 3.12 -1.66
CA TYR A 234 3.86 2.44 -0.38
C TYR A 234 3.13 3.13 0.78
N CYS A 235 3.36 4.43 1.00
CA CYS A 235 2.76 5.16 2.11
C CYS A 235 1.27 5.43 1.92
N LEU A 236 0.80 5.63 0.68
CA LEU A 236 -0.64 5.79 0.41
C LEU A 236 -1.37 4.48 0.74
N LEU A 237 -0.88 3.36 0.20
CA LEU A 237 -1.48 2.04 0.40
C LEU A 237 -1.39 1.55 1.86
N HIS A 238 -0.21 1.64 2.47
CA HIS A 238 0.03 1.03 3.79
C HIS A 238 -0.14 2.00 4.97
N GLY A 239 -0.29 3.29 4.69
CA GLY A 239 -0.35 4.36 5.69
C GLY A 239 -1.62 5.20 5.58
N LEU A 240 -1.76 5.98 4.51
CA LEU A 240 -2.81 7.00 4.40
C LEU A 240 -4.21 6.39 4.25
N GLU A 241 -4.34 5.24 3.59
CA GLU A 241 -5.60 4.47 3.61
C GLU A 241 -6.01 4.08 5.04
N CYS A 242 -5.06 3.68 5.90
CA CYS A 242 -5.34 3.41 7.31
C CYS A 242 -5.85 4.66 8.03
N ILE A 243 -5.28 5.84 7.76
CA ILE A 243 -5.77 7.10 8.34
C ILE A 243 -7.26 7.32 8.03
N GLU A 244 -7.66 7.18 6.76
CA GLU A 244 -9.06 7.38 6.38
C GLU A 244 -10.00 6.41 7.14
N LEU A 245 -9.59 5.14 7.27
CA LEU A 245 -10.34 4.11 7.98
C LEU A 245 -10.52 4.44 9.46
N ILE A 246 -9.43 4.83 10.13
CA ILE A 246 -9.48 5.07 11.58
C ILE A 246 -10.17 6.39 11.93
N GLU A 247 -10.05 7.41 11.08
CA GLU A 247 -10.81 8.66 11.21
C GLU A 247 -12.32 8.41 11.00
N HIS A 248 -12.67 7.54 10.04
CA HIS A 248 -14.06 7.15 9.86
C HIS A 248 -14.61 6.46 11.10
N LEU A 249 -13.87 5.50 11.66
CA LEU A 249 -14.28 4.78 12.88
C LEU A 249 -14.33 5.67 14.13
N GLN A 250 -13.47 6.68 14.23
CA GLN A 250 -13.53 7.67 15.30
C GLN A 250 -14.88 8.40 15.28
N ASN A 251 -15.30 8.85 14.10
CA ASN A 251 -16.41 9.79 13.93
C ASN A 251 -17.77 9.14 13.66
N ASN A 252 -17.81 7.88 13.22
CA ASN A 252 -19.02 7.20 12.76
C ASN A 252 -19.23 5.87 13.51
N SER A 253 -20.38 5.21 13.30
CA SER A 253 -20.61 3.87 13.86
C SER A 253 -19.85 2.81 13.06
N LEU A 254 -19.53 1.68 13.70
CA LEU A 254 -19.02 0.47 13.04
C LEU A 254 -19.95 -0.06 11.94
N GLU A 255 -21.25 0.24 11.99
CA GLU A 255 -22.21 -0.14 10.94
C GLU A 255 -22.15 0.78 9.71
N SER A 256 -21.57 1.97 9.85
CA SER A 256 -21.52 2.95 8.77
C SER A 256 -20.41 2.58 7.80
N GLY A 257 -20.76 2.28 6.55
CA GLY A 257 -19.77 2.21 5.48
C GLY A 257 -19.33 3.59 5.00
N PHE A 258 -18.28 3.66 4.20
CA PHE A 258 -17.85 4.89 3.55
C PHE A 258 -17.16 4.64 2.20
N TYR A 259 -16.98 5.70 1.42
CA TYR A 259 -16.21 5.64 0.18
C TYR A 259 -14.78 6.11 0.46
N PRO A 260 -13.76 5.23 0.37
CA PRO A 260 -12.36 5.63 0.51
C PRO A 260 -11.98 6.60 -0.62
N LYS A 261 -11.02 7.47 -0.34
CA LYS A 261 -10.54 8.51 -1.27
C LYS A 261 -9.04 8.45 -1.50
N THR A 262 -8.31 7.58 -0.83
CA THR A 262 -6.88 7.45 -1.10
C THR A 262 -6.67 6.71 -2.42
N ILE A 263 -5.87 7.31 -3.30
CA ILE A 263 -5.37 6.68 -4.54
C ILE A 263 -3.90 6.38 -4.32
N SER A 264 -3.50 5.13 -4.48
CA SER A 264 -2.09 4.75 -4.50
C SER A 264 -1.60 4.58 -5.94
N TYR A 265 -0.29 4.55 -6.16
CA TYR A 265 0.31 4.52 -7.50
C TYR A 265 1.24 3.32 -7.63
N SER A 266 1.51 2.89 -8.85
CA SER A 266 2.60 1.96 -9.18
C SER A 266 3.87 2.71 -9.57
N THR A 267 5.02 2.04 -9.50
CA THR A 267 6.21 2.51 -10.25
C THR A 267 6.06 2.26 -11.75
N VAL A 268 6.83 2.98 -12.56
CA VAL A 268 6.82 2.84 -14.02
C VAL A 268 7.52 1.55 -14.44
N PHE A 269 6.89 0.79 -15.33
CA PHE A 269 7.53 -0.32 -16.02
C PHE A 269 8.40 0.22 -17.15
N ASP A 270 9.63 -0.28 -17.18
CA ASP A 270 10.65 0.04 -18.17
C ASP A 270 11.16 1.50 -18.12
N ARG A 271 10.94 2.33 -19.14
CA ARG A 271 11.64 3.62 -19.26
C ARG A 271 10.86 4.78 -18.62
N GLN A 272 11.50 5.47 -17.68
CA GLN A 272 11.02 6.68 -17.02
C GLN A 272 11.30 7.93 -17.88
N THR A 273 10.39 8.27 -18.79
CA THR A 273 10.56 9.44 -19.67
C THR A 273 10.29 10.77 -18.96
N ASN A 274 10.54 11.90 -19.65
CA ASN A 274 10.29 13.23 -19.08
C ASN A 274 8.80 13.44 -18.74
N LYS A 275 7.87 12.94 -19.57
CA LYS A 275 6.43 12.99 -19.27
C LYS A 275 6.07 12.21 -18.01
N MET A 276 6.68 11.05 -17.78
CA MET A 276 6.49 10.28 -16.53
C MET A 276 7.08 11.02 -15.33
N ARG A 277 8.27 11.61 -15.49
CA ARG A 277 8.93 12.38 -14.43
C ARG A 277 8.07 13.56 -13.96
N ILE A 278 7.42 14.27 -14.90
CA ILE A 278 6.50 15.36 -14.57
C ILE A 278 5.34 14.85 -13.70
N GLN A 279 4.75 13.69 -14.01
CA GLN A 279 3.70 13.11 -13.18
C GLN A 279 4.22 12.79 -11.78
N ALA A 280 5.39 12.15 -11.66
CA ALA A 280 5.96 11.82 -10.36
C ALA A 280 6.35 13.05 -9.51
N LEU A 281 6.73 14.16 -10.14
CA LEU A 281 7.06 15.42 -9.46
C LEU A 281 5.84 16.31 -9.18
N THR A 282 4.69 16.02 -9.75
CA THR A 282 3.44 16.74 -9.46
C THR A 282 2.96 16.30 -8.08
N GLU A 283 2.58 17.24 -7.21
CA GLU A 283 2.03 16.92 -5.89
C GLU A 283 0.73 16.10 -6.02
N ASP A 284 0.48 15.20 -5.05
CA ASP A 284 -0.63 14.24 -5.16
C ASP A 284 -2.00 14.94 -5.31
N ASP A 285 -2.23 16.04 -4.60
CA ASP A 285 -3.45 16.85 -4.67
C ASP A 285 -3.61 17.62 -6.00
N GLN A 286 -2.52 17.73 -6.78
CA GLN A 286 -2.48 18.39 -8.08
C GLN A 286 -2.47 17.41 -9.27
N MET A 287 -2.29 16.10 -9.03
CA MET A 287 -2.40 15.10 -10.09
C MET A 287 -3.80 15.04 -10.66
N GLN A 288 -3.89 14.81 -11.98
CA GLN A 288 -5.15 14.82 -12.72
C GLN A 288 -5.31 13.57 -13.58
N GLU A 289 -6.49 13.45 -14.19
CA GLU A 289 -6.76 12.45 -15.20
C GLU A 289 -5.73 12.53 -16.34
N PRO A 290 -5.29 11.39 -16.90
CA PRO A 290 -5.84 10.06 -16.65
C PRO A 290 -5.12 9.24 -15.56
N PHE A 291 -4.08 9.79 -14.92
CA PHE A 291 -3.30 9.03 -13.94
C PHE A 291 -3.99 9.00 -12.57
N LYS A 292 -4.46 10.14 -12.07
CA LYS A 292 -5.34 10.23 -10.91
C LYS A 292 -6.76 10.56 -11.38
N PRO A 293 -7.74 9.66 -11.24
CA PRO A 293 -9.13 9.94 -11.64
C PRO A 293 -9.69 11.17 -10.92
N SER A 294 -10.57 11.93 -11.57
CA SER A 294 -11.19 13.08 -10.92
C SER A 294 -12.23 12.63 -9.90
N LEU A 295 -12.30 13.31 -8.76
CA LEU A 295 -13.37 13.12 -7.79
C LEU A 295 -14.61 13.93 -8.22
N ILE A 296 -15.69 13.26 -8.61
CA ILE A 296 -16.94 13.87 -9.09
C ILE A 296 -18.06 13.44 -8.15
N ASN A 297 -18.74 14.42 -7.53
CA ASN A 297 -19.83 14.17 -6.58
C ASN A 297 -19.46 13.17 -5.46
N GLY A 298 -18.21 13.25 -4.98
CA GLY A 298 -17.72 12.40 -3.89
C GLY A 298 -17.26 11.00 -4.28
N LYS A 299 -17.33 10.61 -5.56
CA LYS A 299 -16.77 9.34 -6.08
C LYS A 299 -15.78 9.57 -7.22
N TYR A 300 -14.82 8.66 -7.40
CA TYR A 300 -13.89 8.74 -8.51
C TYR A 300 -14.58 8.45 -9.85
N ASN A 301 -14.22 9.24 -10.85
CA ASN A 301 -14.65 9.05 -12.23
C ASN A 301 -14.14 7.70 -12.74
N LYS A 302 -15.05 6.77 -13.02
CA LYS A 302 -14.69 5.39 -13.41
C LYS A 302 -14.26 5.35 -14.87
N ILE A 303 -13.25 4.52 -15.19
CA ILE A 303 -12.93 4.18 -16.58
C ILE A 303 -14.14 3.47 -17.18
N GLN A 304 -14.58 3.92 -18.35
CA GLN A 304 -15.68 3.32 -19.11
C GLN A 304 -15.15 2.43 -20.23
N SER A 305 -14.09 2.86 -20.93
CA SER A 305 -13.51 2.08 -22.03
C SER A 305 -12.04 2.35 -22.25
N LEU A 306 -11.38 1.35 -22.85
CA LEU A 306 -10.00 1.43 -23.31
C LEU A 306 -9.93 1.14 -24.81
N LEU A 307 -9.11 1.90 -25.51
CA LEU A 307 -8.73 1.67 -26.90
C LEU A 307 -7.21 1.65 -27.00
N GLY A 308 -6.62 0.50 -27.27
CA GLY A 308 -5.18 0.35 -27.49
C GLY A 308 -4.80 0.63 -28.94
N TYR A 309 -3.67 1.29 -29.14
CA TYR A 309 -3.06 1.54 -30.45
C TYR A 309 -1.80 0.67 -30.60
N VAL A 310 -1.71 -0.05 -31.71
CA VAL A 310 -0.57 -0.92 -32.03
C VAL A 310 0.40 -0.18 -32.95
N GLN A 311 1.66 -0.09 -32.54
CA GLN A 311 2.75 0.45 -33.36
C GLN A 311 3.57 -0.70 -33.95
N ARG A 312 3.72 -0.74 -35.28
CA ARG A 312 4.58 -1.75 -35.93
C ARG A 312 6.02 -1.28 -36.01
N ILE A 313 6.93 -2.04 -35.41
CA ILE A 313 8.37 -1.83 -35.49
C ILE A 313 8.99 -3.05 -36.19
N GLY A 314 9.50 -2.87 -37.41
CA GLY A 314 9.99 -4.00 -38.21
C GLY A 314 8.92 -5.08 -38.42
N ASN A 315 7.67 -4.66 -38.64
CA ASN A 315 6.44 -5.48 -38.70
C ASN A 315 5.99 -6.14 -37.39
N ALA A 316 6.78 -6.10 -36.31
CA ALA A 316 6.36 -6.62 -35.01
C ALA A 316 5.38 -5.64 -34.33
N PRO A 317 4.15 -6.06 -33.96
CA PRO A 317 3.21 -5.25 -33.20
C PRO A 317 3.72 -4.96 -31.78
N ARG A 318 3.77 -3.68 -31.42
CA ARG A 318 4.13 -3.18 -30.09
C ARG A 318 3.02 -2.31 -29.54
N VAL A 319 3.06 -2.02 -28.25
CA VAL A 319 2.19 -0.99 -27.66
C VAL A 319 2.64 0.37 -28.19
N GLY A 320 1.79 1.05 -28.95
CA GLY A 320 2.02 2.42 -29.41
C GLY A 320 1.42 3.44 -28.45
N GLY A 321 0.18 3.23 -28.04
CA GLY A 321 -0.56 4.13 -27.17
C GLY A 321 -1.84 3.51 -26.62
N ILE A 322 -2.55 4.29 -25.81
CA ILE A 322 -3.85 3.94 -25.27
C ILE A 322 -4.73 5.18 -25.18
N LYS A 323 -6.02 5.06 -25.50
CA LYS A 323 -7.04 6.04 -25.19
C LYS A 323 -7.94 5.48 -24.09
N ILE A 324 -8.18 6.33 -23.09
CA ILE A 324 -9.02 6.03 -21.93
C ILE A 324 -10.22 6.95 -22.04
N THR A 325 -11.42 6.39 -21.93
CA THR A 325 -12.66 7.16 -21.81
C THR A 325 -13.24 6.91 -20.43
N PHE A 326 -13.56 7.98 -19.71
CA PHE A 326 -14.19 7.91 -18.40
C PHE A 326 -15.71 8.06 -18.50
N ALA A 327 -16.42 7.68 -17.44
CA ALA A 327 -17.88 7.67 -17.39
C ALA A 327 -18.53 9.05 -17.58
N ASN A 328 -17.85 10.14 -17.23
CA ASN A 328 -18.31 11.50 -17.50
C ASN A 328 -18.13 11.94 -18.97
N GLY A 329 -17.59 11.09 -19.84
CA GLY A 329 -17.30 11.38 -21.24
C GLY A 329 -15.95 12.05 -21.49
N SER A 330 -15.16 12.36 -20.45
CA SER A 330 -13.78 12.82 -20.63
C SER A 330 -12.96 11.70 -21.30
N SER A 331 -12.04 12.07 -22.18
CA SER A 331 -11.17 11.08 -22.82
C SER A 331 -9.75 11.60 -23.00
N TYR A 332 -8.79 10.72 -22.79
CA TYR A 332 -7.37 11.04 -22.78
C TYR A 332 -6.64 10.06 -23.68
N THR A 333 -5.90 10.58 -24.65
CA THR A 333 -5.07 9.77 -25.54
C THR A 333 -3.61 9.89 -25.12
N LEU A 334 -3.01 8.76 -24.78
CA LEU A 334 -1.64 8.63 -24.34
C LEU A 334 -0.84 7.83 -25.36
N GLY A 335 0.40 8.23 -25.60
CA GLY A 335 1.28 7.56 -26.55
C GLY A 335 1.01 7.91 -28.01
N THR A 336 1.34 6.98 -28.90
CA THR A 336 1.25 7.13 -30.36
C THR A 336 -0.07 6.58 -30.88
N VAL A 337 -0.78 7.40 -31.66
CA VAL A 337 -2.04 7.00 -32.32
C VAL A 337 -1.73 6.34 -33.65
N THR A 338 -2.30 5.17 -33.87
CA THR A 338 -2.16 4.39 -35.12
C THR A 338 -3.53 3.91 -35.61
N SER A 339 -3.58 3.35 -36.82
CA SER A 339 -4.82 2.79 -37.38
C SER A 339 -5.11 1.36 -36.91
N GLU A 340 -4.11 0.65 -36.38
CA GLU A 340 -4.27 -0.71 -35.87
C GLU A 340 -4.65 -0.65 -34.38
N THR A 341 -5.88 -1.02 -34.05
CA THR A 341 -6.44 -0.81 -32.72
C THR A 341 -7.20 -2.00 -32.19
N SER A 342 -7.25 -2.13 -30.87
CA SER A 342 -8.12 -3.04 -30.12
C SER A 342 -8.83 -2.28 -29.01
N SER A 343 -10.09 -2.60 -28.71
CA SER A 343 -10.86 -1.89 -27.69
C SER A 343 -11.64 -2.81 -26.76
N ILE A 344 -11.97 -2.31 -25.57
CA ILE A 344 -12.86 -2.96 -24.62
C ILE A 344 -13.70 -1.92 -23.89
N GLU A 345 -15.00 -2.21 -23.78
CA GLU A 345 -15.94 -1.50 -22.90
C GLU A 345 -15.99 -2.23 -21.56
N LEU A 346 -15.89 -1.49 -20.45
CA LEU A 346 -15.82 -2.10 -19.12
C LEU A 346 -17.19 -2.60 -18.65
N ASN A 347 -18.29 -1.93 -19.02
CA ASN A 347 -19.66 -2.33 -18.66
C ASN A 347 -19.79 -2.68 -17.16
N ASP A 348 -19.53 -1.68 -16.31
CA ASP A 348 -19.51 -1.79 -14.83
C ASP A 348 -18.43 -2.70 -14.23
N SER A 349 -17.70 -3.47 -15.03
CA SER A 349 -16.49 -4.18 -14.57
C SER A 349 -15.35 -3.19 -14.32
N VAL A 350 -14.37 -3.61 -13.52
CA VAL A 350 -13.14 -2.84 -13.27
C VAL A 350 -11.94 -3.56 -13.84
N ILE A 351 -10.82 -2.86 -14.03
CA ILE A 351 -9.55 -3.47 -14.41
C ILE A 351 -8.92 -4.05 -13.14
N GLU A 352 -8.90 -5.37 -13.00
CA GLU A 352 -8.30 -6.03 -11.84
C GLU A 352 -6.79 -6.12 -11.94
N ARG A 353 -6.28 -6.33 -13.15
CA ARG A 353 -4.84 -6.43 -13.37
C ARG A 353 -4.43 -5.95 -14.75
N LEU A 354 -3.21 -5.46 -14.80
CA LEU A 354 -2.46 -5.21 -16.03
C LEU A 354 -1.17 -6.01 -15.99
N GLU A 355 -0.92 -6.81 -17.01
CA GLU A 355 0.33 -7.54 -17.20
C GLU A 355 1.09 -6.95 -18.38
N VAL A 356 2.38 -6.64 -18.18
CA VAL A 356 3.21 -5.98 -19.18
C VAL A 356 4.50 -6.74 -19.42
N TRP A 357 4.92 -6.76 -20.69
CA TRP A 357 6.20 -7.31 -21.13
C TRP A 357 6.96 -6.28 -21.93
N GLY A 358 8.29 -6.32 -21.87
CA GLY A 358 9.10 -5.34 -22.58
C GLY A 358 10.57 -5.38 -22.23
N ASN A 359 11.41 -4.73 -23.04
CA ASN A 359 12.83 -4.56 -22.77
C ASN A 359 13.32 -3.22 -23.34
N GLY A 360 13.42 -2.20 -22.49
CA GLY A 360 13.71 -0.82 -22.91
C GLY A 360 12.49 -0.03 -23.40
N ALA A 361 11.35 -0.72 -23.55
CA ALA A 361 10.06 -0.24 -24.06
C ALA A 361 8.97 -1.29 -23.79
N VAL A 362 7.69 -0.95 -23.94
CA VAL A 362 6.55 -1.85 -23.72
C VAL A 362 6.19 -2.61 -24.99
N ASP A 363 6.32 -3.93 -24.96
CA ASP A 363 6.00 -4.82 -26.07
C ASP A 363 4.53 -5.23 -26.08
N GLU A 364 4.03 -5.68 -24.92
CA GLU A 364 2.67 -6.15 -24.70
C GLU A 364 2.09 -5.53 -23.43
N ALA A 365 0.82 -5.14 -23.51
CA ALA A 365 -0.02 -4.80 -22.37
C ALA A 365 -1.30 -5.64 -22.42
N LEU A 366 -1.52 -6.45 -21.39
CA LEU A 366 -2.69 -7.30 -21.22
C LEU A 366 -3.51 -6.85 -20.01
N PHE A 367 -4.65 -6.23 -20.28
CA PHE A 367 -5.62 -5.82 -19.27
C PHE A 367 -6.59 -6.98 -19.03
N THR A 368 -6.85 -7.32 -17.77
CA THR A 368 -7.90 -8.27 -17.38
C THR A 368 -8.94 -7.54 -16.53
N LEU A 369 -10.21 -7.65 -16.92
CA LEU A 369 -11.33 -7.11 -16.18
C LEU A 369 -11.81 -8.09 -15.10
N SER A 370 -12.59 -7.58 -14.14
CA SER A 370 -13.19 -8.36 -13.04
C SER A 370 -14.17 -9.45 -13.46
N ASP A 371 -14.66 -9.41 -14.70
CA ASP A 371 -15.48 -10.46 -15.29
C ASP A 371 -14.69 -11.45 -16.16
N GLY A 372 -13.36 -11.37 -16.13
CA GLY A 372 -12.45 -12.25 -16.87
C GLY A 372 -12.22 -11.86 -18.34
N ARG A 373 -12.94 -10.85 -18.88
CA ARG A 373 -12.65 -10.35 -20.23
C ARG A 373 -11.26 -9.69 -20.28
N GLN A 374 -10.66 -9.68 -21.47
CA GLN A 374 -9.30 -9.21 -21.66
C GLN A 374 -9.18 -8.27 -22.85
N LEU A 375 -8.30 -7.27 -22.72
CA LEU A 375 -7.80 -6.45 -23.82
C LEU A 375 -6.29 -6.67 -23.93
N ARG A 376 -5.83 -7.09 -25.11
CA ARG A 376 -4.41 -7.19 -25.45
C ARG A 376 -4.04 -6.08 -26.43
N VAL A 377 -2.89 -5.44 -26.18
CA VAL A 377 -2.28 -4.44 -27.05
C VAL A 377 -0.82 -4.84 -27.26
N GLY A 378 -0.38 -4.90 -28.52
CA GLY A 378 0.94 -5.42 -28.89
C GLY A 378 1.05 -6.94 -28.75
N GLU A 379 2.26 -7.46 -28.78
CA GLU A 379 2.57 -8.89 -28.62
C GLU A 379 3.83 -9.09 -27.79
N ARG A 380 3.93 -10.27 -27.16
CA ARG A 380 5.06 -10.62 -26.31
C ARG A 380 6.29 -11.02 -27.12
N TYR A 381 7.37 -10.29 -26.92
CA TYR A 381 8.68 -10.63 -27.48
C TYR A 381 9.78 -10.68 -26.42
N ALA A 382 9.72 -9.81 -25.41
CA ALA A 382 10.63 -9.84 -24.27
C ALA A 382 10.17 -10.78 -23.15
N THR A 383 11.13 -11.22 -22.33
CA THR A 383 10.91 -12.04 -21.14
C THR A 383 10.71 -11.22 -19.86
N LYS A 384 11.25 -10.00 -19.80
CA LYS A 384 11.05 -9.09 -18.67
C LYS A 384 9.56 -8.74 -18.59
N TYR A 385 9.04 -8.88 -17.39
CA TYR A 385 7.61 -8.93 -17.08
C TYR A 385 7.32 -8.13 -15.82
N ARG A 386 6.13 -7.53 -15.75
CA ARG A 386 5.56 -7.03 -14.52
C ARG A 386 4.05 -7.24 -14.49
N LYS A 387 3.53 -7.58 -13.32
CA LYS A 387 2.10 -7.59 -13.01
C LYS A 387 1.77 -6.40 -12.12
N TYR A 388 0.79 -5.62 -12.55
CA TYR A 388 0.15 -4.58 -11.77
C TYR A 388 -1.18 -5.11 -11.24
N ALA A 389 -1.22 -5.40 -9.95
CA ALA A 389 -2.40 -5.83 -9.21
C ALA A 389 -2.13 -5.66 -7.72
N VAL A 390 -3.13 -5.19 -6.98
CA VAL A 390 -3.07 -5.06 -5.51
C VAL A 390 -4.33 -5.70 -4.93
N ASP A 391 -4.17 -6.53 -3.91
CA ASP A 391 -5.30 -7.20 -3.26
C ASP A 391 -6.29 -6.18 -2.70
N GLY A 392 -7.60 -6.39 -2.92
CA GLY A 392 -8.65 -5.46 -2.49
C GLY A 392 -8.80 -4.19 -3.33
N HIS A 393 -7.98 -4.01 -4.37
CA HIS A 393 -7.97 -2.80 -5.19
C HIS A 393 -8.25 -3.09 -6.67
N TYR A 394 -8.60 -2.04 -7.40
CA TYR A 394 -8.67 -2.06 -8.86
C TYR A 394 -7.82 -0.95 -9.45
N ILE A 395 -7.43 -1.11 -10.72
CA ILE A 395 -6.73 -0.06 -11.48
C ILE A 395 -7.74 1.02 -11.85
N ALA A 396 -7.60 2.18 -11.20
CA ALA A 396 -8.53 3.30 -11.33
C ALA A 396 -8.06 4.32 -12.38
N GLY A 397 -6.75 4.45 -12.56
CA GLY A 397 -6.13 5.33 -13.54
C GLY A 397 -4.88 4.71 -14.15
N LEU A 398 -4.42 5.27 -15.27
CA LEU A 398 -3.24 4.77 -15.97
C LEU A 398 -2.55 5.88 -16.74
N TYR A 399 -1.23 5.77 -16.82
CA TYR A 399 -0.39 6.69 -17.57
C TYR A 399 0.62 5.93 -18.41
N LEU A 400 0.77 6.35 -19.67
CA LEU A 400 1.65 5.75 -20.66
C LEU A 400 2.37 6.87 -21.40
N ALA A 401 3.65 6.67 -21.65
CA ALA A 401 4.48 7.65 -22.32
C ALA A 401 5.21 7.03 -23.52
N SER A 402 5.21 7.71 -24.66
CA SER A 402 5.95 7.34 -25.89
C SER A 402 6.86 8.47 -26.38
N ASP A 403 7.22 9.39 -25.50
CA ASP A 403 8.02 10.60 -25.78
C ASP A 403 9.53 10.34 -25.93
N GLU A 404 9.93 9.08 -26.16
CA GLU A 404 11.30 8.70 -26.44
C GLU A 404 11.52 8.56 -27.95
N PRO A 405 12.22 9.49 -28.61
CA PRO A 405 12.37 9.48 -30.07
C PRO A 405 13.01 8.20 -30.62
N SER A 406 13.90 7.57 -29.85
CA SER A 406 14.59 6.34 -30.27
C SER A 406 13.67 5.13 -30.41
N LEU A 407 12.44 5.19 -29.90
CA LEU A 407 11.48 4.08 -29.91
C LEU A 407 10.49 4.12 -31.08
N ALA A 408 10.62 5.11 -32.00
CA ALA A 408 9.81 5.21 -33.22
C ALA A 408 8.30 5.06 -32.97
N GLY A 409 7.82 5.65 -31.87
CA GLY A 409 6.40 5.65 -31.48
C GLY A 409 5.96 4.48 -30.60
N GLN A 410 6.83 3.51 -30.29
CA GLN A 410 6.54 2.51 -29.25
C GLN A 410 6.47 3.19 -27.87
N ALA A 411 5.57 2.71 -27.01
CA ALA A 411 5.46 3.14 -25.63
C ALA A 411 6.75 2.82 -24.87
N ALA A 412 7.31 3.83 -24.21
CA ALA A 412 8.54 3.74 -23.45
C ALA A 412 8.31 3.12 -22.05
N GLY A 413 7.18 3.45 -21.43
CA GLY A 413 6.81 2.95 -20.12
C GLY A 413 5.35 3.19 -19.80
N ILE A 414 4.88 2.48 -18.77
CA ILE A 414 3.49 2.49 -18.30
C ILE A 414 3.46 2.41 -16.77
N ALA A 415 2.49 3.07 -16.16
CA ALA A 415 2.19 3.01 -14.74
C ALA A 415 0.67 3.09 -14.52
N VAL A 416 0.21 2.65 -13.36
CA VAL A 416 -1.21 2.63 -12.96
C VAL A 416 -1.39 3.29 -11.60
N SER A 417 -2.63 3.69 -11.32
CA SER A 417 -3.07 4.05 -9.99
C SER A 417 -4.14 3.08 -9.51
N TYR A 418 -4.15 2.83 -8.20
CA TYR A 418 -5.03 1.88 -7.54
C TYR A 418 -6.03 2.62 -6.66
N HIS A 419 -7.25 2.11 -6.63
CA HIS A 419 -8.28 2.55 -5.70
C HIS A 419 -8.90 1.32 -5.05
N MET A 420 -9.28 1.46 -3.79
CA MET A 420 -9.91 0.38 -3.04
C MET A 420 -11.30 0.05 -3.60
N LEU A 421 -11.66 -1.23 -3.61
CA LEU A 421 -12.98 -1.67 -4.07
C LEU A 421 -14.05 -1.25 -3.06
N ASP A 422 -14.99 -0.40 -3.47
CA ASP A 422 -16.11 0.06 -2.63
C ASP A 422 -17.38 -0.80 -2.77
N ASP A 423 -17.49 -1.58 -3.85
CA ASP A 423 -18.67 -2.38 -4.20
C ASP A 423 -18.28 -3.85 -4.46
N LYS A 424 -18.15 -4.67 -3.41
CA LYS A 424 -18.20 -6.13 -3.54
C LYS A 424 -19.59 -6.60 -3.10
N LYS A 425 -20.45 -6.87 -4.09
CA LYS A 425 -21.76 -7.49 -3.88
C LYS A 425 -21.64 -8.89 -3.32
#